data_AF-A0A0B6Z938-F1
#
_entry.id   AF-A0A0B6Z938-F1
#
_cell.length_a   1.000
_cell.length_b   1.000
_cell.length_c   1.000
_cell.angle_alpha   90.00
_cell.angle_beta   90.00
_cell.angle_gamma   90.00
#
_symmetry.space_group_name_H-M   'P 1'
#
loop_
_entity.id
_entity.type
_entity.pdbx_description
1 polymer ?
#
loop_
_entity_poly.entity_id
_entity_poly.type
_entity_poly.pdbx_seq_one_letter_code
_entity_poly.pdbx_strand_id
1 'polypeptide(L)'
;HSRPMFEANVLSAFNILSKYKINKKLQGITGAVLNQLLHTLCKNVPSIVMIRLWKRLECYEYEAVTYDVFRSAVFTCCVLQDYIAAAEKLFHILDIEKVGKADKGLCESTLEQLRSALSSSRSDVKRIVESSFSLSPDGLYTALDKAMSKKQTPGLFYTQDQFVMEACDAFLKKVKRLK
;
A
#
# COMPACT_ATOMS: atom_id res chain seq x y z
N HIS A 1 -11.32 6.26 5.21
CA HIS A 1 -12.02 7.37 4.52
C HIS A 1 -13.29 6.86 3.85
N SER A 2 -14.43 7.56 3.94
CA SER A 2 -15.60 7.21 3.11
C SER A 2 -15.36 7.63 1.66
N ARG A 3 -15.75 6.77 0.70
CA ARG A 3 -15.48 6.97 -0.73
C ARG A 3 -16.01 8.33 -1.26
N PRO A 4 -17.22 8.81 -0.91
CA PRO A 4 -17.73 10.09 -1.39
C PRO A 4 -16.91 11.30 -0.92
N MET A 5 -16.48 11.30 0.35
CA MET A 5 -15.68 12.39 0.92
C MET A 5 -14.28 12.44 0.31
N PHE A 6 -13.69 11.28 0.01
CA PHE A 6 -12.43 11.20 -0.70
C PHE A 6 -12.52 11.86 -2.09
N GLU A 7 -13.50 11.47 -2.91
CA GLU A 7 -13.66 12.02 -4.26
C GLU A 7 -13.83 13.55 -4.26
N ALA A 8 -14.71 14.06 -3.39
CA ALA A 8 -14.95 15.49 -3.27
C ALA A 8 -13.70 16.26 -2.83
N ASN A 9 -12.96 15.73 -1.85
CA ASN A 9 -11.76 16.36 -1.34
C ASN A 9 -10.63 16.35 -2.38
N VAL A 10 -10.44 15.25 -3.11
CA VAL A 10 -9.42 15.13 -4.15
C VAL A 10 -9.74 16.04 -5.33
N LEU A 11 -11.01 16.13 -5.76
CA LEU A 11 -11.42 17.07 -6.80
C LEU A 11 -11.20 18.53 -6.37
N SER A 12 -11.57 18.87 -5.13
CA SER A 12 -11.35 20.21 -4.58
C SER A 12 -9.86 20.55 -4.53
N ALA A 13 -9.02 19.65 -4.03
CA ALA A 13 -7.58 19.83 -3.99
C ALA A 13 -6.99 20.03 -5.39
N PHE A 14 -7.39 19.21 -6.37
CA PHE A 14 -6.94 19.35 -7.76
C PHE A 14 -7.33 20.71 -8.34
N ASN A 15 -8.55 21.17 -8.10
CA ASN A 15 -9.04 22.47 -8.58
C ASN A 15 -8.28 23.63 -7.93
N ILE A 16 -7.94 23.53 -6.65
CA ILE A 16 -7.13 24.54 -5.95
C ILE A 16 -5.71 24.59 -6.56
N LEU A 17 -5.06 23.44 -6.69
CA LEU A 17 -3.68 23.35 -7.22
C LEU A 17 -3.60 23.76 -8.70
N SER A 18 -4.64 23.47 -9.48
CA SER A 18 -4.73 23.83 -10.90
C SER A 18 -4.89 25.33 -11.15
N LYS A 19 -5.23 26.13 -10.12
CA LYS A 19 -5.37 27.59 -10.25
C LYS A 19 -4.02 28.32 -10.20
N TYR A 20 -3.00 27.73 -9.58
CA TYR A 20 -1.67 28.34 -9.43
C TYR A 20 -0.77 28.20 -10.68
N LYS A 21 -1.40 28.16 -11.87
CA LYS A 21 -0.67 28.00 -13.14
C LYS A 21 0.08 29.27 -13.52
N ILE A 22 1.32 29.08 -13.95
CA ILE A 22 2.10 30.10 -14.66
C ILE A 22 1.58 30.27 -16.10
N ASN A 23 0.97 29.24 -16.70
CA ASN A 23 0.50 29.25 -18.08
C ASN A 23 -0.99 28.83 -18.22
N LYS A 24 -1.83 29.76 -18.71
CA LYS A 24 -3.29 29.58 -18.87
C LYS A 24 -3.69 28.51 -19.90
N LYS A 25 -2.77 28.06 -20.77
CA LYS A 25 -3.06 27.08 -21.83
C LYS A 25 -2.94 25.61 -21.41
N LEU A 26 -2.26 25.32 -20.29
CA LEU A 26 -2.11 23.96 -19.79
C LEU A 26 -3.33 23.56 -18.96
N GLN A 27 -3.98 22.45 -19.29
CA GLN A 27 -4.98 21.81 -18.42
C GLN A 27 -4.27 20.83 -17.47
N GLY A 28 -4.61 20.82 -16.17
CA GLY A 28 -3.93 20.00 -15.16
C GLY A 28 -3.02 20.73 -14.16
N ILE A 29 -2.24 19.99 -13.38
CA ILE A 29 -1.18 20.54 -12.50
C ILE A 29 0.20 20.17 -13.07
N THR A 30 1.27 20.82 -12.60
CA THR A 30 2.63 20.38 -12.98
C THR A 30 3.05 19.16 -12.18
N GLY A 31 3.94 18.34 -12.74
CA GLY A 31 4.53 17.21 -12.03
C GLY A 31 5.28 17.63 -10.77
N ALA A 32 5.88 18.82 -10.76
CA ALA A 32 6.51 19.39 -9.55
C ALA A 32 5.50 19.53 -8.39
N VAL A 33 4.31 20.08 -8.66
CA VAL A 33 3.25 20.23 -7.65
C VAL A 33 2.72 18.88 -7.19
N LEU A 34 2.54 17.92 -8.11
CA LEU A 34 2.15 16.55 -7.76
C LEU A 34 3.18 15.92 -6.81
N ASN A 35 4.46 15.91 -7.20
CA ASN A 35 5.52 15.25 -6.45
C ASN A 35 5.65 15.85 -5.03
N GLN A 36 5.56 17.17 -4.89
CA GLN A 36 5.56 17.84 -3.57
C GLN A 36 4.38 17.41 -2.69
N LEU A 37 3.17 17.32 -3.28
CA LEU A 37 2.00 16.83 -2.55
C LEU A 37 2.19 15.38 -2.11
N LEU A 38 2.62 14.50 -3.01
CA LEU A 38 2.81 13.09 -2.71
C LEU A 38 3.90 12.89 -1.63
N HIS A 39 4.96 13.69 -1.62
CA HIS A 39 5.96 13.71 -0.54
C HIS A 39 5.34 14.10 0.79
N THR A 40 4.49 15.12 0.79
CA THR A 40 3.79 15.59 2.00
C THR A 40 2.84 14.52 2.54
N LEU A 41 2.10 13.85 1.66
CA LEU A 41 1.18 12.77 2.02
C LEU A 41 1.94 11.56 2.59
N CYS A 42 3.12 11.23 2.05
CA CYS A 42 3.89 10.06 2.43
C CYS A 42 4.99 10.34 3.48
N LYS A 43 4.93 11.46 4.20
CA LYS A 43 5.98 11.86 5.16
C LYS A 43 6.28 10.83 6.27
N ASN A 44 5.30 10.00 6.62
CA ASN A 44 5.42 8.95 7.64
C ASN A 44 5.71 7.56 7.04
N VAL A 45 5.82 7.46 5.71
CA VAL A 45 6.12 6.19 5.04
C VAL A 45 7.63 5.94 5.13
N PRO A 46 8.08 4.71 5.48
CA PRO A 46 9.50 4.39 5.52
C PRO A 46 10.22 4.74 4.21
N SER A 47 11.39 5.38 4.29
CA SER A 47 12.12 5.92 3.13
C SER A 47 12.36 4.90 2.03
N ILE A 48 12.65 3.64 2.37
CA ILE A 48 12.86 2.56 1.40
C ILE A 48 11.59 2.22 0.61
N VAL A 49 10.43 2.24 1.26
CA VAL A 49 9.11 2.04 0.63
C VAL A 49 8.80 3.25 -0.25
N MET A 50 9.07 4.46 0.25
CA MET A 50 8.88 5.70 -0.49
C MET A 50 9.70 5.73 -1.79
N ILE A 51 10.98 5.34 -1.77
CA ILE A 51 11.82 5.22 -2.98
C ILE A 51 11.20 4.28 -4.02
N ARG A 52 10.62 3.15 -3.58
CA ARG A 52 9.98 2.18 -4.47
C ARG A 52 8.64 2.70 -5.02
N LEU A 53 7.90 3.47 -4.23
CA LEU A 53 6.68 4.15 -4.65
C LEU A 53 6.96 5.20 -5.74
N TRP A 54 8.04 5.99 -5.59
CA TRP A 54 8.41 7.00 -6.60
C TRP A 54 8.72 6.42 -7.96
N LYS A 55 9.40 5.26 -8.01
CA LYS A 55 9.60 4.50 -9.26
C LYS A 55 8.29 4.11 -9.98
N ARG A 56 7.14 4.24 -9.32
CA ARG A 56 5.81 3.99 -9.90
C ARG A 56 5.03 5.28 -10.19
N LEU A 57 5.17 6.31 -9.34
CA LEU A 57 4.30 7.50 -9.36
C LEU A 57 4.99 8.81 -9.78
N GLU A 58 6.31 8.84 -9.94
CA GLU A 58 7.04 10.08 -10.22
C GLU A 58 6.72 10.66 -11.61
N CYS A 59 6.30 11.92 -11.62
CA CYS A 59 6.15 12.72 -12.83
C CYS A 59 7.38 13.62 -13.05
N TYR A 60 7.68 13.96 -14.30
CA TYR A 60 8.71 14.97 -14.56
C TYR A 60 8.18 16.33 -14.11
N GLU A 61 9.05 17.22 -13.63
CA GLU A 61 8.62 18.50 -13.06
C GLU A 61 7.75 19.34 -14.02
N TYR A 62 8.09 19.32 -15.31
CA TYR A 62 7.40 20.05 -16.39
C TYR A 62 6.19 19.31 -16.97
N GLU A 63 5.92 18.08 -16.53
CA GLU A 63 4.82 17.26 -17.04
C GLU A 63 3.46 17.85 -16.65
N ALA A 64 2.52 17.83 -17.59
CA ALA A 64 1.13 18.21 -17.33
C ALA A 64 0.35 17.00 -16.80
N VAL A 65 -0.05 17.05 -15.53
CA VAL A 65 -0.76 15.97 -14.84
C VAL A 65 -2.26 16.19 -14.90
N THR A 66 -2.99 15.25 -15.50
CA THR A 66 -4.46 15.26 -15.55
C THR A 66 -5.10 14.91 -14.20
N TYR A 67 -6.40 15.17 -14.07
CA TYR A 67 -7.14 14.83 -12.85
C TYR A 67 -7.08 13.34 -12.53
N ASP A 68 -7.18 12.46 -13.53
CA ASP A 68 -7.18 11.01 -13.32
C ASP A 68 -5.83 10.51 -12.78
N VAL A 69 -4.73 11.04 -13.32
CA VAL A 69 -3.37 10.73 -12.84
C VAL A 69 -3.18 11.23 -11.41
N PHE A 70 -3.56 12.49 -11.14
CA PHE A 70 -3.53 13.07 -9.80
C PHE A 70 -4.33 12.25 -8.80
N ARG A 71 -5.58 11.94 -9.12
CA ARG A 71 -6.50 11.17 -8.29
C ARG A 71 -5.95 9.78 -8.01
N SER A 72 -5.44 9.09 -9.04
CA SER A 72 -4.86 7.76 -8.89
C SER A 72 -3.61 7.78 -7.99
N ALA A 73 -2.74 8.77 -8.15
CA ALA A 73 -1.54 8.92 -7.35
C ALA A 73 -1.87 9.20 -5.87
N VAL A 74 -2.75 10.18 -5.60
CA VAL A 74 -3.20 10.50 -4.24
C VAL A 74 -3.89 9.31 -3.58
N PHE A 75 -4.78 8.62 -4.31
CA PHE A 75 -5.45 7.43 -3.81
C PHE A 75 -4.45 6.33 -3.43
N THR A 76 -3.44 6.10 -4.28
CA THR A 76 -2.39 5.11 -4.02
C THR A 76 -1.63 5.43 -2.74
N CYS A 77 -1.24 6.70 -2.53
CA CYS A 77 -0.54 7.13 -1.31
C CYS A 77 -1.39 6.96 -0.04
N CYS A 78 -2.68 7.28 -0.09
CA CYS A 78 -3.59 7.10 1.04
C CYS A 78 -3.76 5.61 1.37
N VAL A 79 -4.04 4.77 0.36
CA VAL A 79 -4.23 3.33 0.56
C VAL A 79 -2.95 2.65 1.05
N LEU A 80 -1.77 3.08 0.57
CA LEU A 80 -0.49 2.55 1.06
C LEU A 80 -0.30 2.84 2.55
N GLN A 81 -0.66 4.04 3.03
CA GLN A 81 -0.56 4.38 4.45
C GLN A 81 -1.51 3.53 5.30
N ASP A 82 -2.77 3.38 4.87
CA ASP A 82 -3.73 2.51 5.54
C ASP A 82 -3.23 1.05 5.57
N TYR A 83 -2.60 0.60 4.47
CA TYR A 83 -2.03 -0.73 4.35
C TYR A 83 -0.81 -0.95 5.26
N ILE A 84 0.08 0.03 5.38
CA ILE A 84 1.21 -0.01 6.32
C ILE A 84 0.68 -0.12 7.75
N ALA A 85 -0.26 0.73 8.15
CA ALA A 85 -0.85 0.68 9.48
C ALA A 85 -1.55 -0.67 9.77
N ALA A 86 -2.17 -1.28 8.75
CA ALA A 86 -2.74 -2.62 8.87
C ALA A 86 -1.66 -3.71 9.02
N ALA A 87 -0.58 -3.64 8.24
CA ALA A 87 0.54 -4.58 8.32
C ALA A 87 1.26 -4.50 9.68
N GLU A 88 1.44 -3.28 10.22
CA GLU A 88 2.00 -3.07 11.56
C GLU A 88 1.13 -3.71 12.65
N LYS A 89 -0.19 -3.54 12.58
CA LYS A 89 -1.14 -4.17 13.50
C LYS A 89 -1.11 -5.69 13.39
N LEU A 90 -1.04 -6.22 12.18
CA LEU A 90 -0.90 -7.67 11.95
C LEU A 90 0.39 -8.20 12.58
N PHE A 91 1.53 -7.53 12.36
CA PHE A 91 2.78 -7.92 13.01
C PHE A 91 2.67 -7.92 14.53
N HIS A 92 2.03 -6.90 15.11
CA HIS A 92 1.83 -6.85 16.56
C HIS A 92 1.01 -8.03 17.09
N ILE A 93 0.07 -8.57 16.31
CA ILE A 93 -0.68 -9.79 16.67
C ILE A 93 0.23 -11.04 16.60
N LEU A 94 1.13 -11.10 15.61
CA LEU A 94 2.07 -12.22 15.42
C LEU A 94 3.23 -12.21 16.43
N ASP A 95 3.61 -11.05 16.95
CA ASP A 95 4.54 -10.89 18.07
C ASP A 95 3.84 -11.25 19.39
N ILE A 96 3.70 -12.57 19.61
CA ILE A 96 2.99 -13.15 20.76
C ILE A 96 3.66 -12.72 22.08
N GLU A 97 5.00 -12.70 22.12
CA GLU A 97 5.78 -12.38 23.31
C GLU A 97 5.95 -10.86 23.54
N LYS A 98 5.55 -10.02 22.58
CA LYS A 98 5.64 -8.55 22.64
C LYS A 98 7.07 -8.03 22.80
N VAL A 99 8.02 -8.71 22.17
CA VAL A 99 9.46 -8.39 22.25
C VAL A 99 10.00 -7.75 20.96
N GLY A 100 9.11 -7.37 20.03
CA GLY A 100 9.46 -6.80 18.73
C GLY A 100 9.92 -7.84 17.70
N LYS A 101 9.67 -9.13 17.98
CA LYS A 101 10.07 -10.26 17.13
C LYS A 101 8.93 -11.26 17.03
N ALA A 102 8.54 -11.58 15.81
CA ALA A 102 7.53 -12.59 15.53
C ALA A 102 8.17 -13.83 14.90
N ASP A 103 7.56 -14.99 15.15
CA ASP A 103 7.95 -16.26 14.55
C ASP A 103 7.96 -16.17 13.02
N LYS A 104 9.04 -16.66 12.41
CA LYS A 104 9.23 -16.55 10.96
C LYS A 104 8.14 -17.26 10.16
N GLY A 105 7.75 -18.49 10.53
CA GLY A 105 6.74 -19.24 9.79
C GLY A 105 5.35 -18.60 9.86
N LEU A 106 4.99 -18.00 10.99
CA LEU A 106 3.76 -17.22 11.13
C LEU A 106 3.76 -15.97 10.23
N CYS A 107 4.88 -15.23 10.23
CA CYS A 107 5.05 -14.07 9.37
C CYS A 107 5.00 -14.43 7.89
N GLU A 108 5.74 -15.45 7.45
CA GLU A 108 5.75 -15.90 6.06
C GLU A 108 4.36 -16.38 5.60
N SER A 109 3.65 -17.15 6.45
CA SER A 109 2.28 -17.60 6.15
C SER A 109 1.34 -16.41 5.97
N THR A 110 1.41 -15.42 6.86
CA THR A 110 0.60 -14.20 6.77
C THR A 110 0.93 -13.37 5.52
N LEU A 111 2.22 -13.17 5.25
CA LEU A 111 2.69 -12.45 4.06
C LEU A 111 2.23 -13.15 2.77
N GLU A 112 2.19 -14.48 2.76
CA GLU A 112 1.70 -15.24 1.61
C GLU A 112 0.19 -15.05 1.40
N GLN A 113 -0.60 -15.01 2.47
CA GLN A 113 -2.03 -14.67 2.36
C GLN A 113 -2.24 -13.26 1.80
N LEU A 114 -1.45 -12.28 2.26
CA LEU A 114 -1.50 -10.90 1.74
C LEU A 114 -1.11 -10.85 0.25
N ARG A 115 -0.04 -11.54 -0.15
CA ARG A 115 0.39 -11.62 -1.55
C ARG A 115 -0.67 -12.25 -2.43
N SER A 116 -1.24 -13.38 -2.01
CA SER A 116 -2.30 -14.08 -2.72
C SER A 116 -3.52 -13.16 -2.89
N ALA A 117 -3.95 -12.51 -1.81
CA ALA A 117 -5.10 -11.61 -1.88
C ALA A 117 -4.87 -10.41 -2.79
N LEU A 118 -3.68 -9.79 -2.72
CA LEU A 118 -3.29 -8.71 -3.62
C LEU A 118 -3.15 -9.20 -5.07
N SER A 119 -2.81 -10.48 -5.29
CA SER A 119 -2.68 -11.08 -6.62
C SER A 119 -4.01 -11.20 -7.37
N SER A 120 -5.14 -11.22 -6.66
CA SER A 120 -6.47 -11.18 -7.27
C SER A 120 -6.68 -9.90 -8.11
N SER A 121 -7.38 -10.02 -9.23
CA SER A 121 -7.73 -8.88 -10.09
C SER A 121 -9.23 -8.59 -9.94
N ARG A 122 -9.61 -7.31 -10.08
CA ARG A 122 -11.01 -6.87 -10.01
C ARG A 122 -11.94 -7.55 -11.03
N SER A 123 -11.37 -8.10 -12.11
CA SER A 123 -12.09 -8.78 -13.18
C SER A 123 -12.48 -10.23 -12.85
N ASP A 124 -11.89 -10.82 -11.81
CA ASP A 124 -12.11 -12.22 -11.45
C ASP A 124 -12.83 -12.29 -10.08
N VAL A 125 -14.17 -12.27 -10.13
CA VAL A 125 -15.04 -12.30 -8.95
C VAL A 125 -14.75 -13.52 -8.08
N LYS A 126 -14.47 -14.67 -8.69
CA LYS A 126 -14.15 -15.90 -7.97
C LYS A 126 -12.87 -15.74 -7.14
N ARG A 127 -11.80 -15.22 -7.75
CA ARG A 127 -10.54 -14.95 -7.02
C ARG A 127 -10.70 -13.90 -5.92
N ILE A 128 -11.57 -12.90 -6.10
CA ILE A 128 -11.85 -11.90 -5.05
C ILE A 128 -12.49 -12.58 -3.84
N VAL A 129 -13.48 -13.45 -4.07
CA VAL A 129 -14.16 -14.19 -2.98
C VAL A 129 -13.16 -15.14 -2.29
N GLU A 130 -12.37 -15.89 -3.04
CA GLU A 130 -11.34 -16.78 -2.49
C GLU A 130 -10.31 -16.02 -1.65
N SER A 131 -9.84 -14.88 -2.15
CA SER A 131 -8.91 -13.98 -1.43
C SER A 131 -9.53 -13.37 -0.18
N SER A 132 -10.82 -13.04 -0.23
CA SER A 132 -11.55 -12.49 0.91
C SER A 132 -11.75 -13.55 1.99
N PHE A 133 -12.03 -14.80 1.59
CA PHE A 133 -12.08 -15.93 2.51
C PHE A 133 -10.70 -16.22 3.12
N SER A 134 -9.63 -16.16 2.34
CA SER A 134 -8.28 -16.45 2.82
C SER A 134 -7.78 -15.42 3.84
N LEU A 135 -8.24 -14.17 3.73
CA LEU A 135 -8.00 -13.10 4.71
C LEU A 135 -9.05 -13.04 5.84
N SER A 136 -10.07 -13.90 5.81
CA SER A 136 -11.04 -14.00 6.91
C SER A 136 -10.37 -14.56 8.18
N PRO A 137 -10.96 -14.35 9.36
CA PRO A 137 -10.44 -14.94 10.60
C PRO A 137 -10.21 -16.45 10.50
N ASP A 138 -11.15 -17.19 9.91
CA ASP A 138 -11.05 -18.65 9.76
C ASP A 138 -9.98 -19.07 8.75
N GLY A 139 -9.87 -18.33 7.64
CA GLY A 139 -8.86 -18.55 6.61
C GLY A 139 -7.44 -18.32 7.14
N LEU A 140 -7.25 -17.21 7.86
CA LEU A 140 -5.98 -16.89 8.52
C LEU A 140 -5.66 -17.88 9.62
N TYR A 141 -6.63 -18.22 10.49
CA TYR A 141 -6.44 -19.22 11.53
C TYR A 141 -5.94 -20.54 10.96
N THR A 142 -6.60 -21.04 9.91
CA THR A 142 -6.20 -22.28 9.23
C THR A 142 -4.78 -22.21 8.65
N ALA A 143 -4.40 -21.06 8.09
CA ALA A 143 -3.06 -20.86 7.53
C ALA A 143 -1.98 -20.78 8.61
N LEU A 144 -2.28 -20.17 9.76
CA LEU A 144 -1.37 -20.03 10.89
C LEU A 144 -1.22 -21.36 11.64
N ASP A 145 -2.31 -22.09 11.88
CA ASP A 145 -2.28 -23.41 12.53
C ASP A 145 -1.41 -24.41 11.74
N LYS A 146 -1.54 -24.39 10.41
CA LYS A 146 -0.66 -25.14 9.50
C LYS A 146 0.81 -24.71 9.59
N ALA A 147 1.07 -23.42 9.79
CA ALA A 147 2.43 -22.90 9.92
C ALA A 147 3.05 -23.28 11.28
N MET A 148 2.27 -23.27 12.36
CA MET A 148 2.69 -23.75 13.69
C MET A 148 2.98 -25.25 13.71
N SER A 149 2.22 -26.03 12.94
CA SER A 149 2.40 -27.49 12.83
C SER A 149 3.65 -27.90 12.05
N LYS A 150 4.26 -26.99 11.27
CA LYS A 150 5.52 -27.26 10.57
C LYS A 150 6.69 -27.13 11.53
N LYS A 151 7.61 -28.11 11.52
CA LYS A 151 8.89 -27.99 12.24
C LYS A 151 9.65 -26.77 11.73
N GLN A 152 9.66 -25.71 12.52
CA GLN A 152 10.43 -24.52 12.23
C GLN A 152 11.86 -24.67 12.74
N THR A 153 12.78 -24.05 12.01
CA THR A 153 14.17 -23.91 12.49
C THR A 153 14.15 -22.94 13.67
N PRO A 154 14.57 -23.36 14.87
CA PRO A 154 14.54 -22.50 16.06
C PRO A 154 15.37 -21.23 15.85
N GLY A 155 14.88 -20.09 16.35
CA GLY A 155 15.65 -18.84 16.40
C GLY A 155 15.56 -17.92 15.18
N LEU A 156 14.73 -18.24 14.18
CA LEU A 156 14.45 -17.35 13.05
C LEU A 156 13.21 -16.51 13.33
N PHE A 157 13.38 -15.18 13.28
CA PHE A 157 12.32 -14.22 13.58
C PHE A 157 12.26 -13.12 12.52
N TYR A 158 11.09 -12.51 12.40
CA TYR A 158 10.89 -11.25 11.68
C TYR A 158 10.84 -10.09 12.67
N THR A 159 11.44 -8.97 12.30
CA THR A 159 11.13 -7.67 12.92
C THR A 159 9.94 -7.02 12.24
N GLN A 160 9.33 -6.04 12.90
CA GLN A 160 8.21 -5.27 12.34
C GLN A 160 8.60 -4.64 11.00
N ASP A 161 9.77 -4.01 10.92
CA ASP A 161 10.27 -3.38 9.70
C ASP A 161 10.40 -4.38 8.55
N GLN A 162 10.97 -5.57 8.81
CA GLN A 162 11.09 -6.62 7.79
C GLN A 162 9.73 -7.06 7.27
N PHE A 163 8.77 -7.30 8.18
CA PHE A 163 7.42 -7.70 7.82
C PHE A 163 6.70 -6.62 7.00
N VAL A 164 6.73 -5.37 7.46
CA VAL A 164 6.10 -4.23 6.79
C VAL A 164 6.73 -3.98 5.42
N MET A 165 8.05 -4.07 5.29
CA MET A 165 8.74 -3.93 4.00
C MET A 165 8.29 -4.99 2.99
N GLU A 166 8.21 -6.25 3.39
CA GLU A 166 7.75 -7.32 2.50
C GLU A 166 6.27 -7.20 2.13
N ALA A 167 5.44 -6.79 3.08
CA ALA A 167 4.03 -6.50 2.83
C ALA A 167 3.90 -5.36 1.81
N CYS A 168 4.67 -4.28 1.97
CA CYS A 168 4.69 -3.15 1.04
C CYS A 168 5.15 -3.56 -0.35
N ASP A 169 6.13 -4.46 -0.47
CA ASP A 169 6.56 -4.96 -1.78
C ASP A 169 5.46 -5.70 -2.52
N ALA A 170 4.64 -6.48 -1.81
CA ALA A 170 3.47 -7.12 -2.39
C ALA A 170 2.47 -6.08 -2.93
N PHE A 171 2.21 -5.01 -2.17
CA PHE A 171 1.33 -3.92 -2.58
C PHE A 171 1.88 -3.17 -3.81
N LEU A 172 3.15 -2.77 -3.78
CA LEU A 172 3.78 -1.97 -4.84
C LEU A 172 3.90 -2.73 -6.16
N LYS A 173 3.95 -4.08 -6.14
CA LYS A 173 3.85 -4.89 -7.37
C LYS A 173 2.55 -4.66 -8.13
N LYS A 174 1.46 -4.31 -7.43
CA LYS A 174 0.13 -4.05 -8.01
C LYS A 174 -0.09 -2.61 -8.44
N VAL A 175 0.72 -1.67 -7.94
CA VAL A 175 0.66 -0.27 -8.35
C VAL A 175 1.11 -0.16 -9.80
N LYS A 176 0.16 0.22 -10.67
CA LYS A 176 0.47 0.55 -12.07
C LYS A 176 1.41 1.74 -12.09
N ARG A 177 2.42 1.68 -12.96
CA ARG A 177 3.21 2.87 -13.23
C ARG A 177 2.33 3.90 -13.90
N LEU A 178 2.50 5.17 -13.55
CA LEU A 178 1.84 6.26 -14.26
C LEU A 178 2.41 6.42 -15.70
N LYS A 179 3.55 5.78 -15.98
CA LYS A 179 4.25 5.71 -17.27
C LYS A 179 4.60 4.26 -17.63
#